data_AF-A0A1Y1KU09-F1
#
_entry.id   AF-A0A1Y1KU09-F1
#
_cell.length_a   1.000
_cell.length_b   1.000
_cell.length_c   1.000
_cell.angle_alpha   90.00
_cell.angle_beta   90.00
_cell.angle_gamma   90.00
#
_symmetry.space_group_name_H-M   'P 1'
#
loop_
_entity.id
_entity.type
_entity.pdbx_description
1 polymer ?
#
loop_
_entity_poly.entity_id
_entity_poly.type
_entity_poly.pdbx_seq_one_letter_code
_entity_poly.pdbx_strand_id
1 'polypeptide(L)'
;LPFIQKFSSFSKLTRICAYLYRFITNCKDVNKRESYKSIDITVEELKSAEIKTLIMAQRQVYFDEVTTLINGKKLKNNSNLVNLNPFLDEDGVLRVRSRLSNARHMKFNAKFPIILPKQHHITKLIVTYQHRMLLHAGVQATLYALRQNYWVPGGKSVVKKIIHGCISCFRNKPSGMRPLVGDLPSSRLEPLRPFTNCGVDFGGPFLIKQGNVRSRKTTKAYLCLFVCFSTKAIHLELVSDLTTPAFLNCFKRFISRRGVIQNIYSDNATNFIGARNELKDLQMLWRNQNFKNELEIFMSQYKTKWHFI
;
A
#
# COMPACT_ATOMS: atom_id res chain seq x y z
N LEU A 1 -27.81 -17.85 11.48
CA LEU A 1 -27.30 -19.20 11.16
C LEU A 1 -25.77 -19.23 11.11
N PRO A 2 -25.10 -20.09 11.91
CA PRO A 2 -23.64 -20.26 11.86
C PRO A 2 -23.14 -20.69 10.47
N PHE A 3 -23.98 -21.35 9.68
CA PHE A 3 -23.63 -21.85 8.35
C PHE A 3 -23.16 -20.76 7.39
N ILE A 4 -23.89 -19.64 7.27
CA ILE A 4 -23.56 -18.56 6.33
C ILE A 4 -22.19 -17.94 6.67
N GLN A 5 -21.83 -17.88 7.96
CA GLN A 5 -20.57 -17.32 8.44
C GLN A 5 -19.34 -18.12 7.97
N LYS A 6 -19.50 -19.40 7.61
CA LYS A 6 -18.41 -20.25 7.10
C LYS A 6 -17.97 -19.91 5.67
N PHE A 7 -18.72 -19.07 4.95
CA PHE A 7 -18.45 -18.75 3.56
C PHE A 7 -17.68 -17.45 3.39
N SER A 8 -16.76 -17.42 2.42
CA SER A 8 -16.02 -16.20 2.01
C SER A 8 -16.44 -15.67 0.63
N SER A 9 -17.27 -16.41 -0.11
CA SER A 9 -17.74 -16.08 -1.45
C SER A 9 -19.26 -16.22 -1.55
N PHE A 10 -19.91 -15.18 -2.08
CA PHE A 10 -21.35 -15.17 -2.32
C PHE A 10 -21.76 -16.24 -3.34
N SER A 11 -21.05 -16.34 -4.47
CA SER A 11 -21.33 -17.35 -5.50
C SER A 11 -21.16 -18.79 -5.00
N LYS A 12 -20.20 -19.02 -4.10
CA LYS A 12 -20.01 -20.35 -3.47
C LYS A 12 -21.16 -20.65 -2.49
N LEU A 13 -21.59 -19.66 -1.72
CA LEU A 13 -22.73 -19.79 -0.81
C LEU A 13 -24.01 -20.12 -1.59
N THR A 14 -24.34 -19.35 -2.62
CA THR A 14 -25.57 -19.55 -3.42
C THR A 14 -25.58 -20.92 -4.10
N ARG A 15 -24.45 -21.36 -4.66
CA ARG A 15 -24.32 -22.69 -5.26
C ARG A 15 -24.51 -23.82 -4.26
N ILE A 16 -23.94 -23.72 -3.06
CA ILE A 16 -24.12 -24.75 -2.03
C ILE A 16 -25.56 -24.73 -1.50
N CYS A 17 -26.14 -23.56 -1.27
CA CYS A 17 -27.55 -23.44 -0.91
C CYS A 17 -28.47 -24.06 -1.97
N ALA A 18 -28.17 -23.91 -3.26
CA ALA A 18 -28.92 -24.55 -4.33
C ALA A 18 -28.90 -26.08 -4.25
N TYR A 19 -27.72 -26.69 -4.04
CA TYR A 19 -27.63 -28.14 -3.80
C TYR A 19 -28.42 -28.58 -2.57
N LEU A 20 -28.34 -27.83 -1.46
CA LEU A 20 -29.10 -28.13 -0.25
C LEU A 20 -30.61 -28.07 -0.48
N TYR A 21 -31.11 -27.04 -1.17
CA TYR A 21 -32.53 -26.93 -1.48
C TYR A 21 -33.01 -27.98 -2.48
N ARG A 22 -32.18 -28.35 -3.46
CA ARG A 22 -32.46 -29.48 -4.37
C ARG A 22 -32.61 -30.78 -3.58
N PHE A 23 -31.67 -31.07 -2.69
CA PHE A 23 -31.72 -32.26 -1.83
C PHE A 23 -33.01 -32.29 -1.00
N ILE A 24 -33.34 -31.19 -0.31
CA ILE A 24 -34.57 -31.07 0.47
C ILE A 24 -35.81 -31.30 -0.40
N THR A 25 -35.82 -30.79 -1.63
CA THR A 25 -36.95 -30.94 -2.56
C THR A 25 -37.10 -32.41 -2.99
N ASN A 26 -36.01 -33.09 -3.32
CA ASN A 26 -35.99 -34.51 -3.69
C ASN A 26 -36.39 -35.45 -2.54
N CYS A 27 -36.14 -35.05 -1.29
CA CYS A 27 -36.61 -35.77 -0.12
C CYS A 27 -38.11 -35.59 0.14
N LYS A 28 -38.68 -34.42 -0.19
CA LYS A 28 -40.09 -34.10 0.06
C LYS A 28 -41.05 -34.57 -1.04
N ASP A 29 -40.60 -34.60 -2.29
CA ASP A 29 -41.44 -34.92 -3.44
C ASP A 29 -40.74 -35.97 -4.32
N VAL A 30 -41.18 -37.22 -4.18
CA VAL A 30 -40.60 -38.39 -4.88
C VAL A 30 -40.81 -38.28 -6.40
N ASN A 31 -41.91 -37.64 -6.83
CA ASN A 31 -42.27 -37.50 -8.25
C ASN A 31 -41.39 -36.46 -8.96
N LYS A 32 -40.86 -35.47 -8.23
CA LYS A 32 -39.91 -34.48 -8.77
C LYS A 32 -38.48 -34.99 -8.88
N ARG A 33 -38.16 -36.19 -8.38
CA ARG A 33 -36.81 -36.77 -8.50
C ARG A 33 -36.38 -36.94 -9.96
N GLU A 34 -37.34 -37.22 -10.86
CA GLU A 34 -37.03 -37.42 -12.28
C GLU A 34 -36.56 -36.15 -12.99
N SER A 35 -37.08 -34.98 -12.59
CA SER A 35 -36.70 -33.68 -13.15
C SER A 35 -35.30 -33.18 -12.73
N TYR A 36 -34.65 -33.79 -11.73
CA TYR A 36 -33.33 -33.39 -11.22
C TYR A 36 -32.22 -34.43 -11.47
N LYS A 37 -32.32 -35.23 -12.53
CA LYS A 37 -31.29 -36.23 -12.91
C LYS A 37 -29.96 -35.61 -13.35
N SER A 38 -29.92 -34.31 -13.70
CA SER A 38 -28.68 -33.62 -14.06
C SER A 38 -27.82 -33.28 -12.84
N ILE A 39 -26.51 -33.56 -12.93
CA ILE A 39 -25.51 -33.22 -11.92
C ILE A 39 -25.36 -31.69 -11.77
N ASP A 40 -25.63 -30.94 -12.83
CA ASP A 40 -25.44 -29.50 -12.88
C ASP A 40 -26.61 -28.74 -12.27
N ILE A 41 -26.30 -27.61 -11.61
CA ILE A 41 -27.32 -26.70 -11.07
C ILE A 41 -27.84 -25.78 -12.17
N THR A 42 -29.17 -25.70 -12.28
CA THR A 42 -29.84 -24.79 -13.22
C THR A 42 -29.80 -23.34 -12.74
N VAL A 43 -29.97 -22.40 -13.66
CA VAL A 43 -30.00 -20.96 -13.34
C VAL A 43 -31.17 -20.64 -12.41
N GLU A 44 -32.30 -21.31 -12.61
CA GLU A 44 -33.54 -21.19 -11.84
C GLU A 44 -33.32 -21.62 -10.39
N GLU A 45 -32.58 -22.71 -10.17
CA GLU A 45 -32.22 -23.16 -8.82
C GLU A 45 -31.27 -22.20 -8.12
N LEU A 46 -30.30 -21.61 -8.83
CA LEU A 46 -29.43 -20.59 -8.25
C LEU A 46 -30.22 -19.35 -7.84
N LYS A 47 -31.14 -18.87 -8.69
CA LYS A 47 -32.03 -17.74 -8.38
C LYS A 47 -32.93 -18.06 -7.18
N SER A 48 -33.54 -19.25 -7.17
CA SER A 48 -34.39 -19.69 -6.05
C SER A 48 -33.60 -19.80 -4.75
N ALA A 49 -32.38 -20.34 -4.81
CA ALA A 49 -31.51 -20.48 -3.66
C ALA A 49 -31.07 -19.12 -3.11
N GLU A 50 -30.73 -18.17 -4.00
CA GLU A 50 -30.43 -16.80 -3.61
C GLU A 50 -31.61 -16.18 -2.86
N ILE A 51 -32.80 -16.16 -3.46
CA ILE A 51 -34.00 -15.58 -2.86
C ILE A 51 -34.31 -16.21 -1.50
N LYS A 52 -34.32 -17.55 -1.40
CA LYS A 52 -34.56 -18.26 -0.14
C LYS A 52 -33.52 -17.92 0.93
N THR A 53 -32.25 -17.82 0.55
CA THR A 53 -31.17 -17.43 1.47
C THR A 53 -31.35 -16.00 1.99
N LEU A 54 -31.82 -15.09 1.15
CA LEU A 54 -32.12 -13.70 1.51
C LEU A 54 -33.32 -13.61 2.44
N ILE A 55 -34.42 -14.31 2.14
CA ILE A 55 -35.61 -14.40 3.00
C ILE A 55 -35.21 -14.91 4.39
N MET A 56 -34.37 -15.95 4.44
CA MET A 56 -33.88 -16.48 5.71
C MET A 56 -33.07 -15.44 6.50
N ALA A 57 -32.18 -14.69 5.84
CA ALA A 57 -31.43 -13.62 6.48
C ALA A 57 -32.32 -12.47 6.96
N GLN A 58 -33.38 -12.14 6.21
CA GLN A 58 -34.37 -11.14 6.60
C GLN A 58 -35.17 -11.60 7.82
N ARG A 59 -35.70 -12.83 7.82
CA ARG A 59 -36.44 -13.38 8.96
C ARG A 59 -35.61 -13.49 10.23
N GLN A 60 -34.28 -13.66 10.11
CA GLN A 60 -33.40 -13.70 11.27
C GLN A 60 -33.24 -12.33 11.96
N VAL A 61 -33.28 -11.24 11.20
CA VAL A 61 -32.99 -9.89 11.71
C VAL A 61 -34.24 -9.01 11.86
N TYR A 62 -35.22 -9.21 10.99
CA TYR A 62 -36.44 -8.42 10.87
C TYR A 62 -37.69 -9.27 11.12
N PHE A 63 -37.62 -10.20 12.09
CA PHE A 63 -38.70 -11.15 12.37
C PHE A 63 -40.02 -10.44 12.67
N ASP A 64 -39.99 -9.43 13.55
CA ASP A 64 -41.17 -8.67 13.96
C ASP A 64 -41.76 -7.87 12.80
N GLU A 65 -40.92 -7.25 11.96
CA GLU A 65 -41.40 -6.52 10.78
C GLU A 65 -42.03 -7.46 9.75
N VAL A 66 -41.40 -8.59 9.48
CA VAL A 66 -41.89 -9.57 8.50
C VAL A 66 -43.23 -10.16 8.98
N THR A 67 -43.34 -10.57 10.24
CA THR A 67 -44.60 -11.11 10.81
C THR A 67 -45.71 -10.09 10.83
N THR A 68 -45.41 -8.82 11.13
CA THR A 68 -46.39 -7.72 11.10
C THR A 68 -46.94 -7.50 9.69
N LEU A 69 -46.06 -7.51 8.67
CA LEU A 69 -46.44 -7.34 7.27
C LEU A 69 -47.22 -8.54 6.72
N ILE A 70 -46.88 -9.77 7.12
CA ILE A 70 -47.66 -10.98 6.76
C ILE A 70 -49.10 -10.84 7.25
N ASN A 71 -49.31 -10.30 8.46
CA ASN A 71 -50.63 -10.08 9.04
C ASN A 71 -51.37 -8.85 8.46
N GLY A 72 -50.85 -8.20 7.42
CA GLY A 72 -51.46 -7.01 6.80
C GLY A 72 -51.44 -5.76 7.68
N LYS A 73 -50.67 -5.76 8.78
CA LYS A 73 -50.60 -4.64 9.72
C LYS A 73 -49.50 -3.66 9.32
N LYS A 74 -49.70 -2.38 9.65
CA LYS A 74 -48.64 -1.36 9.49
C LYS A 74 -47.54 -1.55 10.53
N LEU A 75 -46.29 -1.32 10.11
CA LEU A 75 -45.14 -1.37 11.02
C LEU A 75 -45.25 -0.29 12.11
N LYS A 76 -44.76 -0.61 13.32
CA LYS A 76 -44.65 0.34 14.43
C LYS A 76 -43.67 1.46 14.08
N ASN A 77 -43.99 2.70 14.45
CA ASN A 77 -43.18 3.90 14.14
C ASN A 77 -41.73 3.84 14.65
N ASN A 78 -41.41 2.96 15.60
CA ASN A 78 -40.06 2.78 16.13
C ASN A 78 -39.18 1.80 15.32
N SER A 79 -39.72 1.10 14.30
CA SER A 79 -38.90 0.18 13.51
C SER A 79 -37.94 0.93 12.59
N ASN A 80 -36.70 0.44 12.52
CA ASN A 80 -35.64 0.98 11.68
C ASN A 80 -35.97 0.94 10.18
N LEU A 81 -37.01 0.19 9.78
CA LEU A 81 -37.40 0.02 8.38
C LEU A 81 -38.61 0.89 7.98
N VAL A 82 -39.34 1.51 8.91
CA VAL A 82 -40.58 2.27 8.60
C VAL A 82 -40.35 3.33 7.52
N ASN A 83 -39.25 4.07 7.64
CA ASN A 83 -38.89 5.14 6.70
C ASN A 83 -38.60 4.64 5.27
N LEU A 84 -38.43 3.33 5.09
CA LEU A 84 -38.21 2.69 3.79
C LEU A 84 -39.52 2.23 3.13
N ASN A 85 -40.68 2.45 3.77
CA ASN A 85 -41.99 1.99 3.32
C ASN A 85 -41.95 0.53 2.82
N PRO A 86 -41.59 -0.42 3.71
CA PRO A 86 -41.27 -1.78 3.31
C PRO A 86 -42.52 -2.58 3.00
N PHE A 87 -42.41 -3.54 2.09
CA PHE A 87 -43.49 -4.46 1.74
C PHE A 87 -42.92 -5.85 1.43
N LEU A 88 -43.77 -6.88 1.48
CA LEU A 88 -43.43 -8.23 1.04
C LEU A 88 -43.89 -8.41 -0.42
N ASP A 89 -43.04 -8.96 -1.27
CA ASP A 89 -43.43 -9.38 -2.62
C ASP A 89 -44.16 -10.73 -2.63
N GLU A 90 -44.53 -11.20 -3.81
CA GLU A 90 -45.22 -12.48 -4.04
C GLU A 90 -44.39 -13.69 -3.54
N ASP A 91 -43.06 -13.57 -3.55
CA ASP A 91 -42.14 -14.59 -3.05
C ASP A 91 -41.89 -14.48 -1.52
N GLY A 92 -42.50 -13.51 -0.85
CA GLY A 92 -42.32 -13.24 0.58
C GLY A 92 -40.99 -12.58 0.94
N VAL A 93 -40.34 -11.90 -0.01
CA VAL A 93 -39.11 -11.13 0.16
C VAL A 93 -39.44 -9.72 0.65
N LEU A 94 -38.75 -9.28 1.70
CA LEU A 94 -38.87 -7.93 2.22
C LEU A 94 -38.16 -6.92 1.31
N ARG A 95 -38.89 -5.95 0.78
CA ARG A 95 -38.41 -4.95 -0.19
C ARG A 95 -38.75 -3.53 0.21
N VAL A 96 -38.02 -2.59 -0.36
CA VAL A 96 -38.29 -1.14 -0.25
C VAL A 96 -39.29 -0.73 -1.33
N ARG A 97 -40.32 0.03 -0.97
CA ARG A 97 -41.15 0.73 -1.96
C ARG A 97 -40.42 1.99 -2.41
N SER A 98 -40.12 2.12 -3.71
CA SER A 98 -39.51 3.34 -4.25
C SER A 98 -40.52 4.24 -4.95
N ARG A 99 -40.10 5.48 -5.22
CA ARG A 99 -40.83 6.44 -6.06
C ARG A 99 -40.73 6.15 -7.57
N LEU A 100 -40.05 5.07 -7.94
CA LEU A 100 -39.81 4.66 -9.35
C LEU A 100 -40.80 3.59 -9.82
N SER A 101 -41.92 3.38 -9.11
CA SER A 101 -42.91 2.35 -9.43
C SER A 101 -43.42 2.43 -10.87
N ASN A 102 -43.60 3.64 -11.40
CA ASN A 102 -44.15 3.88 -12.74
C ASN A 102 -43.09 3.83 -13.86
N ALA A 103 -41.79 3.70 -13.53
CA ALA A 103 -40.72 3.67 -14.52
C ALA A 103 -40.68 2.31 -15.24
N ARG A 104 -41.46 2.13 -16.32
CA ARG A 104 -41.62 0.85 -17.03
C ARG A 104 -40.30 0.25 -17.54
N HIS A 105 -39.36 1.09 -17.97
CA HIS A 105 -38.06 0.68 -18.52
C HIS A 105 -37.06 0.13 -17.49
N MET A 106 -37.31 0.30 -16.18
CA MET A 106 -36.40 -0.18 -15.14
C MET A 106 -36.70 -1.63 -14.75
N LYS A 107 -35.67 -2.36 -14.30
CA LYS A 107 -35.82 -3.71 -13.75
C LYS A 107 -36.61 -3.69 -12.44
N PHE A 108 -37.36 -4.75 -12.16
CA PHE A 108 -38.17 -4.86 -10.94
C PHE A 108 -37.35 -4.63 -9.67
N ASN A 109 -36.20 -5.30 -9.52
CA ASN A 109 -35.34 -5.13 -8.34
C ASN A 109 -34.73 -3.72 -8.21
N ALA A 110 -34.59 -2.97 -9.31
CA ALA A 110 -34.12 -1.59 -9.25
C ALA A 110 -35.22 -0.64 -8.76
N LYS A 111 -36.49 -0.94 -9.09
CA LYS A 111 -37.67 -0.23 -8.56
C LYS A 111 -37.96 -0.64 -7.12
N PHE A 112 -37.81 -1.91 -6.79
CA PHE A 112 -38.16 -2.47 -5.49
C PHE A 112 -36.99 -3.31 -4.94
N PRO A 113 -35.92 -2.64 -4.47
CA PRO A 113 -34.72 -3.34 -4.04
C PRO A 113 -34.97 -4.14 -2.76
N ILE A 114 -34.32 -5.31 -2.68
CA ILE A 114 -34.42 -6.25 -1.58
C ILE A 114 -33.72 -5.67 -0.35
N ILE A 115 -34.40 -5.63 0.80
CA ILE A 115 -33.81 -5.11 2.03
C ILE A 115 -32.79 -6.10 2.58
N LEU A 116 -31.54 -5.68 2.70
CA LEU A 116 -30.49 -6.47 3.30
C LEU A 116 -30.23 -6.03 4.76
N PRO A 117 -30.04 -6.97 5.70
CA PRO A 117 -29.67 -6.64 7.06
C PRO A 117 -28.27 -6.02 7.14
N LYS A 118 -28.17 -4.81 7.72
CA LYS A 118 -26.93 -4.02 7.79
C LYS A 118 -25.77 -4.80 8.43
N GLN A 119 -26.05 -5.50 9.52
CA GLN A 119 -25.05 -6.23 10.33
C GLN A 119 -25.17 -7.74 10.12
N HIS A 120 -25.12 -8.19 8.88
CA HIS A 120 -25.19 -9.62 8.56
C HIS A 120 -24.10 -10.03 7.59
N HIS A 121 -23.62 -11.27 7.73
CA HIS A 121 -22.55 -11.80 6.90
C HIS A 121 -22.95 -11.90 5.41
N ILE A 122 -24.22 -12.18 5.12
CA ILE A 122 -24.74 -12.17 3.73
C ILE A 122 -24.47 -10.82 3.03
N THR A 123 -24.68 -9.72 3.75
CA THR A 123 -24.48 -8.36 3.25
C THR A 123 -23.00 -8.11 2.99
N LYS A 124 -22.12 -8.60 3.88
CA LYS A 124 -20.67 -8.56 3.65
C LYS A 124 -20.29 -9.31 2.36
N LEU A 125 -20.83 -10.51 2.15
CA LEU A 125 -20.55 -11.33 0.97
C LEU A 125 -21.04 -10.67 -0.31
N ILE A 126 -22.27 -10.15 -0.35
CA ILE A 126 -22.86 -9.48 -1.52
C ILE A 126 -22.08 -8.22 -1.88
N VAL A 127 -21.78 -7.36 -0.90
CA VAL A 127 -21.00 -6.14 -1.16
C VAL A 127 -19.59 -6.47 -1.64
N THR A 128 -18.94 -7.48 -1.04
CA THR A 128 -17.61 -7.94 -1.48
C THR A 128 -17.65 -8.49 -2.89
N TYR A 129 -18.69 -9.26 -3.23
CA TYR A 129 -18.92 -9.78 -4.58
C TYR A 129 -19.09 -8.65 -5.58
N GLN A 130 -19.97 -7.67 -5.30
CA GLN A 130 -20.19 -6.52 -6.19
C GLN A 130 -18.92 -5.67 -6.37
N HIS A 131 -18.17 -5.43 -5.30
CA HIS A 131 -16.91 -4.70 -5.34
C HIS A 131 -15.87 -5.39 -6.23
N ARG A 132 -15.76 -6.73 -6.17
CA ARG A 132 -14.84 -7.52 -7.01
C ARG A 132 -15.30 -7.61 -8.46
N MET A 133 -16.61 -7.82 -8.70
CA MET A 133 -17.18 -7.86 -10.05
C MET A 133 -17.00 -6.54 -10.80
N LEU A 134 -17.00 -5.41 -10.08
CA LEU A 134 -16.71 -4.09 -10.64
C LEU A 134 -15.22 -3.73 -10.62
N LEU A 135 -14.33 -4.72 -10.64
CA LEU A 135 -12.87 -4.52 -10.69
C LEU A 135 -12.36 -3.58 -9.59
N HIS A 136 -12.80 -3.80 -8.35
CA HIS A 136 -12.42 -2.99 -7.19
C HIS A 136 -12.86 -1.53 -7.25
N ALA A 137 -13.99 -1.24 -7.89
CA ALA A 137 -14.57 0.09 -7.94
C ALA A 137 -14.74 0.74 -6.55
N GLY A 138 -14.69 2.07 -6.53
CA GLY A 138 -14.83 2.86 -5.31
C GLY A 138 -16.22 2.79 -4.67
N VAL A 139 -16.33 3.37 -3.48
CA VAL A 139 -17.53 3.29 -2.61
C VAL A 139 -18.83 3.68 -3.33
N GLN A 140 -18.83 4.76 -4.13
CA GLN A 140 -20.05 5.23 -4.79
C GLN A 140 -20.50 4.31 -5.92
N ALA A 141 -19.56 3.87 -6.77
CA ALA A 141 -19.86 2.95 -7.86
C ALA A 141 -20.36 1.59 -7.33
N THR A 142 -19.71 1.04 -6.30
CA THR A 142 -20.18 -0.19 -5.65
C THR A 142 -21.56 0.00 -5.02
N LEU A 143 -21.82 1.12 -4.34
CA LEU A 143 -23.12 1.40 -3.74
C LEU A 143 -24.23 1.55 -4.78
N TYR A 144 -23.94 2.22 -5.91
CA TYR A 144 -24.90 2.38 -7.01
C TYR A 144 -25.27 1.02 -7.62
N ALA A 145 -24.28 0.18 -7.91
CA ALA A 145 -24.54 -1.14 -8.47
C ALA A 145 -25.28 -2.06 -7.47
N LEU A 146 -24.95 -1.97 -6.18
CA LEU A 146 -25.68 -2.68 -5.13
C LEU A 146 -27.16 -2.28 -5.12
N ARG A 147 -27.46 -0.99 -5.27
CA ARG A 147 -28.84 -0.43 -5.29
C ARG A 147 -29.68 -0.86 -6.48
N GLN A 148 -29.09 -1.43 -7.53
CA GLN A 148 -29.85 -2.00 -8.63
C GLN A 148 -30.62 -3.26 -8.23
N ASN A 149 -30.23 -3.91 -7.12
CA ASN A 149 -30.90 -5.12 -6.63
C ASN A 149 -31.25 -5.07 -5.14
N TYR A 150 -30.45 -4.37 -4.34
CA TYR A 150 -30.50 -4.47 -2.88
C TYR A 150 -30.46 -3.10 -2.20
N TRP A 151 -31.12 -3.01 -1.06
CA TRP A 151 -31.11 -1.84 -0.21
C TRP A 151 -30.59 -2.19 1.19
N VAL A 152 -29.43 -1.63 1.54
CA VAL A 152 -28.83 -1.78 2.88
C VAL A 152 -29.12 -0.51 3.69
N PRO A 153 -29.78 -0.58 4.86
CA PRO A 153 -29.91 0.56 5.76
C PRO A 153 -28.53 1.11 6.15
N GLY A 154 -28.28 2.41 5.89
CA GLY A 154 -26.96 3.01 6.05
C GLY A 154 -25.90 2.46 5.08
N GLY A 155 -26.29 1.99 3.89
CA GLY A 155 -25.43 1.23 2.98
C GLY A 155 -24.08 1.87 2.64
N LYS A 156 -23.99 3.21 2.57
CA LYS A 156 -22.72 3.91 2.31
C LYS A 156 -21.66 3.58 3.36
N SER A 157 -22.00 3.52 4.64
CA SER A 157 -21.04 3.21 5.70
C SER A 157 -20.62 1.74 5.68
N VAL A 158 -21.55 0.83 5.39
CA VAL A 158 -21.27 -0.60 5.22
C VAL A 158 -20.32 -0.86 4.05
N VAL A 159 -20.64 -0.29 2.88
CA VAL A 159 -19.80 -0.41 1.68
C VAL A 159 -18.42 0.19 1.93
N LYS A 160 -18.35 1.39 2.54
CA LYS A 160 -17.08 2.01 2.92
C LYS A 160 -16.25 1.09 3.81
N LYS A 161 -16.84 0.53 4.87
CA LYS A 161 -16.14 -0.38 5.80
C LYS A 161 -15.58 -1.62 5.09
N ILE A 162 -16.37 -2.22 4.20
CA ILE A 162 -15.96 -3.44 3.47
C ILE A 162 -14.83 -3.14 2.48
N ILE A 163 -14.91 -2.04 1.74
CA ILE A 163 -13.85 -1.65 0.79
C ILE A 163 -12.55 -1.27 1.52
N HIS A 164 -12.63 -0.60 2.67
CA HIS A 164 -11.43 -0.30 3.47
C HIS A 164 -10.75 -1.56 4.02
N GLY A 165 -11.51 -2.64 4.24
CA GLY A 165 -10.97 -3.95 4.60
C GLY A 165 -10.49 -4.79 3.41
N CYS A 166 -10.53 -4.28 2.18
CA CYS A 166 -10.08 -5.01 1.00
C CYS A 166 -8.55 -4.90 0.84
N ILE A 167 -7.85 -6.04 0.90
CA ILE A 167 -6.38 -6.11 0.80
C ILE A 167 -5.88 -5.57 -0.55
N SER A 168 -6.55 -5.91 -1.67
CA SER A 168 -6.16 -5.41 -3.00
C SER A 168 -6.26 -3.89 -3.09
N CYS A 169 -7.34 -3.31 -2.58
CA CYS A 169 -7.51 -1.85 -2.54
C CYS A 169 -6.51 -1.19 -1.59
N PHE A 170 -6.20 -1.81 -0.46
CA PHE A 170 -5.22 -1.30 0.50
C PHE A 170 -3.83 -1.22 -0.13
N ARG A 171 -3.37 -2.30 -0.77
CA ARG A 171 -2.06 -2.35 -1.44
C ARG A 171 -1.94 -1.36 -2.60
N ASN A 172 -3.02 -1.15 -3.35
CA ASN A 172 -3.05 -0.27 -4.52
C ASN A 172 -3.38 1.20 -4.20
N LYS A 173 -3.58 1.53 -2.93
CA LYS A 173 -3.84 2.91 -2.48
C LYS A 173 -2.86 3.31 -1.38
N PRO A 174 -1.55 3.38 -1.68
CA PRO A 174 -0.59 3.90 -0.72
C PRO A 174 -0.98 5.35 -0.40
N SER A 175 -1.27 5.61 0.87
CA SER A 175 -1.40 6.98 1.34
C SER A 175 0.01 7.52 1.47
N GLY A 176 0.38 8.50 0.63
CA GLY A 176 1.68 9.13 0.73
C GLY A 176 1.87 9.69 2.14
N MET A 177 2.87 9.18 2.86
CA MET A 177 3.31 9.81 4.10
C MET A 177 3.78 11.20 3.72
N ARG A 178 3.16 12.24 4.29
CA ARG A 178 3.66 13.60 4.15
C ARG A 178 4.78 13.75 5.18
N PRO A 179 6.06 13.73 4.78
CA PRO A 179 7.13 13.95 5.75
C PRO A 179 6.95 15.35 6.34
N LEU A 180 7.07 15.44 7.67
CA LEU A 180 7.29 16.74 8.30
C LEU A 180 8.63 17.25 7.77
N VAL A 181 8.67 18.51 7.31
CA VAL A 181 9.92 19.13 6.89
C VAL A 181 10.76 19.30 8.15
N GLY A 182 11.86 18.57 8.25
CA GLY A 182 12.78 18.68 9.40
C GLY A 182 13.57 19.98 9.34
N ASP A 183 13.91 20.50 10.51
CA ASP A 183 14.80 21.67 10.63
C ASP A 183 16.18 21.36 10.05
N LEU A 184 16.80 22.38 9.42
CA LEU A 184 18.17 22.25 8.94
C LEU A 184 19.14 22.21 10.12
N PRO A 185 20.23 21.41 10.05
CA PRO A 185 21.24 21.38 11.09
C PRO A 185 21.94 22.75 11.20
N SER A 186 22.38 23.12 12.41
CA SER A 186 23.08 24.39 12.68
C SER A 186 24.28 24.59 11.76
N SER A 187 25.00 23.52 11.42
CA SER A 187 26.14 23.56 10.50
C SER A 187 25.81 24.09 9.09
N ARG A 188 24.53 24.08 8.68
CA ARG A 188 24.04 24.67 7.42
C ARG A 188 23.59 26.13 7.54
N LEU A 189 23.45 26.64 8.76
CA LEU A 189 22.90 27.96 9.07
C LEU A 189 23.96 28.92 9.62
N GLU A 190 25.00 28.40 10.28
CA GLU A 190 26.04 29.23 10.88
C GLU A 190 26.92 29.92 9.82
N PRO A 191 27.10 31.26 9.90
CA PRO A 191 27.94 32.02 8.99
C PRO A 191 29.42 31.86 9.35
N LEU A 192 29.99 30.70 9.01
CA LEU A 192 31.42 30.42 9.16
C LEU A 192 32.20 30.79 7.90
N ARG A 193 33.54 30.81 8.02
CA ARG A 193 34.47 30.96 6.89
C ARG A 193 34.08 29.98 5.76
N PRO A 194 34.16 30.41 4.48
CA PRO A 194 33.91 29.52 3.35
C PRO A 194 34.72 28.22 3.44
N PHE A 195 34.05 27.12 3.10
CA PHE A 195 34.54 25.74 3.18
C PHE A 195 34.84 25.18 4.58
N THR A 196 34.53 25.88 5.68
CA THR A 196 34.68 25.31 7.04
C THR A 196 33.81 24.07 7.26
N ASN A 197 32.52 24.17 6.88
CA ASN A 197 31.59 23.04 6.84
C ASN A 197 31.28 22.72 5.38
N CYS A 198 31.56 21.49 4.95
CA CYS A 198 31.37 21.06 3.57
C CYS A 198 30.55 19.78 3.47
N GLY A 199 29.62 19.74 2.54
CA GLY A 199 29.08 18.50 2.01
C GLY A 199 29.98 17.96 0.91
N VAL A 200 30.12 16.64 0.81
CA VAL A 200 30.81 15.96 -0.29
C VAL A 200 29.90 14.95 -0.95
N ASP A 201 29.94 14.92 -2.28
CA ASP A 201 29.19 13.96 -3.09
C ASP A 201 29.98 13.62 -4.37
N PHE A 202 29.60 12.54 -5.04
CA PHE A 202 30.15 12.15 -6.33
C PHE A 202 29.09 12.24 -7.44
N GLY A 203 29.41 13.01 -8.48
CA GLY A 203 28.65 13.03 -9.73
C GLY A 203 29.30 12.12 -10.77
N GLY A 204 28.48 11.37 -11.51
CA GLY A 204 28.94 10.54 -12.63
C GLY A 204 28.22 9.19 -12.70
N PRO A 205 28.74 8.24 -13.49
CA PRO A 205 29.99 8.32 -14.26
C PRO A 205 29.88 9.21 -15.50
N PHE A 206 30.94 9.96 -15.79
CA PHE A 206 31.15 10.67 -17.05
C PHE A 206 32.13 9.89 -17.93
N LEU A 207 31.87 9.82 -19.23
CA LEU A 207 32.78 9.19 -20.18
C LEU A 207 33.77 10.23 -20.72
N ILE A 208 35.05 10.05 -20.40
CA ILE A 208 36.12 10.92 -20.88
C ILE A 208 37.01 10.20 -21.89
N LYS A 209 37.62 10.98 -22.78
CA LYS A 209 38.60 10.50 -23.77
C LYS A 209 39.99 10.79 -23.22
N GLN A 210 40.81 9.76 -23.05
CA GLN A 210 42.17 9.93 -22.54
C GLN A 210 43.16 10.23 -23.69
N GLY A 211 43.73 11.44 -23.69
CA GLY A 211 44.86 11.83 -24.56
C GLY A 211 44.52 12.29 -26.00
N ASN A 212 45.56 12.75 -26.71
CA ASN A 212 45.53 13.27 -28.09
C ASN A 212 45.96 12.23 -29.15
N VAL A 213 45.52 10.97 -29.03
CA VAL A 213 45.88 9.90 -29.99
C VAL A 213 44.69 9.52 -30.87
N ARG A 214 44.95 9.07 -32.11
CA ARG A 214 43.95 8.78 -33.17
C ARG A 214 42.94 7.68 -32.80
N SER A 215 43.26 6.75 -31.90
CA SER A 215 42.34 5.73 -31.37
C SER A 215 42.13 5.94 -29.87
N ARG A 216 40.94 6.41 -29.48
CA ARG A 216 40.67 6.85 -28.10
C ARG A 216 39.92 5.79 -27.32
N LYS A 217 40.56 5.24 -26.27
CA LYS A 217 39.86 4.47 -25.23
C LYS A 217 39.03 5.44 -24.38
N THR A 218 37.74 5.18 -24.27
CA THR A 218 36.85 5.90 -23.35
C THR A 218 37.00 5.32 -21.95
N THR A 219 37.19 6.18 -20.96
CA THR A 219 37.29 5.79 -19.55
C THR A 219 36.21 6.51 -18.75
N LYS A 220 35.76 5.88 -17.66
CA LYS A 220 34.85 6.52 -16.71
C LYS A 220 35.66 7.48 -15.86
N ALA A 221 35.07 8.63 -15.56
CA ALA A 221 35.55 9.57 -14.57
C ALA A 221 34.36 10.08 -13.75
N TYR A 222 34.67 10.59 -12.58
CA TYR A 222 33.71 11.09 -11.62
C TYR A 222 34.11 12.50 -11.20
N LEU A 223 33.12 13.32 -10.87
CA LEU A 223 33.35 14.62 -10.26
C LEU A 223 33.10 14.48 -8.77
N CYS A 224 34.11 14.75 -7.95
CA CYS A 224 33.93 14.95 -6.52
C CYS A 224 33.49 16.40 -6.29
N LEU A 225 32.30 16.57 -5.73
CA LEU A 225 31.69 17.85 -5.44
C LEU A 225 31.88 18.17 -3.96
N PHE A 226 32.56 19.25 -3.65
CA PHE A 226 32.61 19.83 -2.32
C PHE A 226 31.72 21.06 -2.26
N VAL A 227 30.62 20.99 -1.50
CA VAL A 227 29.63 22.07 -1.37
C VAL A 227 29.82 22.76 -0.03
N CYS A 228 30.16 24.05 -0.06
CA CYS A 228 30.24 24.85 1.16
C CYS A 228 28.86 25.09 1.76
N PHE A 229 28.70 24.86 3.06
CA PHE A 229 27.42 25.07 3.73
C PHE A 229 27.09 26.55 3.97
N SER A 230 28.10 27.40 4.19
CA SER A 230 27.95 28.84 4.42
C SER A 230 27.53 29.58 3.13
N THR A 231 28.25 29.39 2.02
CA THR A 231 28.04 30.16 0.77
C THR A 231 27.35 29.40 -0.36
N LYS A 232 27.16 28.08 -0.22
CA LYS A 232 26.74 27.16 -1.30
C LYS A 232 27.71 27.11 -2.50
N ALA A 233 28.91 27.66 -2.37
CA ALA A 233 29.94 27.55 -3.39
C ALA A 233 30.36 26.09 -3.57
N ILE A 234 30.52 25.67 -4.83
CA ILE A 234 30.90 24.30 -5.20
C ILE A 234 32.36 24.31 -5.67
N HIS A 235 33.15 23.39 -5.14
CA HIS A 235 34.48 23.07 -5.66
C HIS A 235 34.43 21.68 -6.29
N LEU A 236 34.89 21.58 -7.53
CA LEU A 236 34.85 20.35 -8.32
C LEU A 236 36.26 19.82 -8.50
N GLU A 237 36.43 18.53 -8.25
CA GLU A 237 37.67 17.79 -8.50
C GLU A 237 37.37 16.58 -9.38
N LEU A 238 38.18 16.38 -10.42
CA LEU A 238 38.08 15.20 -11.26
C LEU A 238 38.72 14.00 -10.55
N VAL A 239 38.05 12.86 -10.58
CA VAL A 239 38.51 11.59 -9.98
C VAL A 239 38.34 10.47 -10.99
N SER A 240 39.33 9.57 -11.08
CA SER A 240 39.35 8.45 -12.02
C SER A 240 38.35 7.35 -11.67
N ASP A 241 38.08 7.15 -10.39
CA ASP A 241 37.30 6.05 -9.86
C ASP A 241 36.65 6.42 -8.52
N LEU A 242 35.78 5.55 -8.01
CA LEU A 242 35.09 5.72 -6.74
C LEU A 242 35.78 4.93 -5.61
N THR A 243 37.11 4.80 -5.63
CA THR A 243 37.83 4.11 -4.57
C THR A 243 38.19 5.05 -3.42
N THR A 244 38.40 4.49 -2.23
CA THR A 244 38.88 5.24 -1.06
C THR A 244 40.19 5.99 -1.33
N PRO A 245 41.24 5.37 -1.91
CA PRO A 245 42.50 6.09 -2.15
C PRO A 245 42.34 7.25 -3.14
N ALA A 246 41.51 7.08 -4.19
CA ALA A 246 41.25 8.15 -5.14
C ALA A 246 40.50 9.32 -4.47
N PHE A 247 39.54 9.03 -3.59
CA PHE A 247 38.89 10.05 -2.78
C PHE A 247 39.85 10.76 -1.82
N LEU A 248 40.73 10.05 -1.10
CA LEU A 248 41.71 10.68 -0.20
C LEU A 248 42.69 11.59 -0.94
N ASN A 249 43.16 11.17 -2.12
CA ASN A 249 43.98 12.02 -2.99
C ASN A 249 43.22 13.26 -3.46
N CYS A 250 41.94 13.11 -3.81
CA CYS A 250 41.04 14.21 -4.15
C CYS A 250 40.85 15.18 -2.97
N PHE A 251 40.56 14.63 -1.80
CA PHE A 251 40.36 15.39 -0.57
C PHE A 251 41.61 16.18 -0.19
N LYS A 252 42.80 15.58 -0.34
CA LYS A 252 44.09 16.27 -0.14
C LYS A 252 44.25 17.47 -1.08
N ARG A 253 43.89 17.35 -2.37
CA ARG A 253 43.92 18.48 -3.31
C ARG A 253 42.96 19.59 -2.92
N PHE A 254 41.75 19.22 -2.51
CA PHE A 254 40.73 20.16 -2.04
C PHE A 254 41.21 20.97 -0.83
N ILE A 255 41.69 20.33 0.23
CA ILE A 255 42.16 21.04 1.44
C ILE A 255 43.39 21.91 1.16
N SER A 256 44.29 21.47 0.28
CA SER A 256 45.46 22.27 -0.12
C SER A 256 45.06 23.56 -0.84
N ARG A 257 43.94 23.56 -1.57
CA ARG A 257 43.43 24.72 -2.30
C ARG A 257 42.50 25.62 -1.48
N ARG A 258 41.65 25.04 -0.64
CA ARG A 258 40.62 25.77 0.12
C ARG A 258 41.00 26.06 1.58
N GLY A 259 42.07 25.42 2.06
CA GLY A 259 42.45 25.40 3.46
C GLY A 259 41.82 24.23 4.21
N VAL A 260 42.25 24.07 5.46
CA VAL A 260 41.77 23.00 6.35
C VAL A 260 40.30 23.26 6.70
N ILE A 261 39.47 22.23 6.51
CA ILE A 261 38.04 22.24 6.89
C ILE A 261 37.86 21.74 8.32
N GLN A 262 36.74 22.08 8.95
CA GLN A 262 36.40 21.55 10.29
C GLN A 262 35.48 20.34 10.20
N ASN A 263 34.43 20.43 9.37
CA ASN A 263 33.42 19.38 9.25
C ASN A 263 33.19 18.99 7.79
N ILE A 264 33.24 17.69 7.52
CA ILE A 264 32.86 17.09 6.23
C ILE A 264 31.63 16.21 6.42
N TYR A 265 30.64 16.39 5.55
CA TYR A 265 29.38 15.64 5.54
C TYR A 265 29.27 14.87 4.24
N SER A 266 29.16 13.55 4.30
CA SER A 266 28.97 12.68 3.13
C SER A 266 27.75 11.79 3.33
N ASP A 267 27.35 11.08 2.28
CA ASP A 267 26.51 9.90 2.46
C ASP A 267 27.35 8.70 2.99
N ASN A 268 26.72 7.53 3.06
CA ASN A 268 27.34 6.29 3.51
C ASN A 268 27.95 5.48 2.34
N ALA A 269 28.38 6.13 1.26
CA ALA A 269 29.11 5.43 0.20
C ALA A 269 30.40 4.80 0.74
N THR A 270 30.75 3.63 0.19
CA THR A 270 31.82 2.78 0.72
C THR A 270 33.20 3.45 0.68
N ASN A 271 33.45 4.32 -0.30
CA ASN A 271 34.66 5.13 -0.41
C ASN A 271 34.80 6.17 0.72
N PHE A 272 33.71 6.82 1.12
CA PHE A 272 33.72 7.77 2.23
C PHE A 272 33.86 7.06 3.58
N ILE A 273 33.17 5.93 3.76
CA ILE A 273 33.33 5.09 4.96
C ILE A 273 34.78 4.61 5.07
N GLY A 274 35.37 4.11 3.98
CA GLY A 274 36.76 3.69 3.94
C GLY A 274 37.70 4.83 4.31
N ALA A 275 37.52 6.01 3.73
CA ALA A 275 38.38 7.16 3.99
C ALA A 275 38.30 7.61 5.45
N ARG A 276 37.10 7.62 6.03
CA ARG A 276 36.91 7.92 7.46
C ARG A 276 37.69 6.94 8.34
N ASN A 277 37.65 5.65 8.00
CA ASN A 277 38.34 4.63 8.77
C ASN A 277 39.86 4.76 8.65
N GLU A 278 40.41 4.92 7.44
CA GLU A 278 41.85 5.13 7.22
C GLU A 278 42.38 6.36 7.98
N LEU A 279 41.65 7.48 7.96
CA LEU A 279 42.02 8.68 8.72
C LEU A 279 41.98 8.45 10.23
N LYS A 280 41.02 7.66 10.71
CA LYS A 280 40.91 7.31 12.14
C LYS A 280 42.07 6.40 12.57
N ASP A 281 42.44 5.43 11.74
CA ASP A 281 43.54 4.52 12.02
C ASP A 281 44.87 5.30 12.08
N LEU A 282 45.10 6.23 11.15
CA LEU A 282 46.25 7.15 11.20
C LEU A 282 46.28 7.99 12.48
N GLN A 283 45.12 8.50 12.91
CA GLN A 283 45.02 9.25 14.17
C GLN A 283 45.36 8.38 15.39
N MET A 284 44.91 7.13 15.41
CA MET A 284 45.23 6.18 16.48
C MET A 284 46.72 5.84 16.50
N LEU A 285 47.31 5.57 15.33
CA LEU A 285 48.74 5.30 15.19
C LEU A 285 49.59 6.48 15.68
N TRP A 286 49.23 7.71 15.30
CA TRP A 286 49.95 8.92 15.70
C TRP A 286 49.88 9.21 17.21
N ARG A 287 48.83 8.75 17.89
CA ARG A 287 48.66 8.88 19.35
C ARG A 287 49.36 7.78 20.13
N ASN A 288 49.73 6.68 19.50
CA ASN A 288 50.38 5.56 20.17
C ASN A 288 51.86 5.86 20.45
N GLN A 289 52.19 6.14 21.71
CA GLN A 289 53.57 6.46 22.12
C GLN A 289 54.53 5.29 21.94
N ASN A 290 54.05 4.04 22.11
CA ASN A 290 54.87 2.85 21.90
C ASN A 290 55.31 2.74 20.43
N PHE A 291 54.40 3.01 19.50
CA PHE A 291 54.72 3.01 18.07
C PHE A 291 55.78 4.06 17.71
N LYS A 292 55.71 5.26 18.30
CA LYS A 292 56.74 6.30 18.11
C LYS A 292 58.11 5.84 18.62
N ASN A 293 58.14 5.29 19.83
CA ASN A 293 59.38 4.81 20.43
C ASN A 293 59.98 3.65 19.62
N GLU A 294 59.17 2.68 19.17
CA GLU A 294 59.61 1.58 18.31
C GLU A 294 60.15 2.08 16.97
N LEU A 295 59.52 3.08 16.36
CA LEU A 295 60.00 3.69 15.11
C LEU A 295 61.35 4.38 15.30
N GLU A 296 61.55 5.10 16.39
CA GLU A 296 62.84 5.73 16.73
C GLU A 296 63.94 4.69 17.00
N ILE A 297 63.61 3.62 17.73
CA ILE A 297 64.53 2.49 17.97
C ILE A 297 64.90 1.81 16.64
N PHE A 298 63.92 1.56 15.77
CA PHE A 298 64.14 0.97 14.46
C PHE A 298 65.09 1.83 13.61
N MET A 299 64.83 3.13 13.47
CA MET A 299 65.70 4.04 12.72
C MET A 299 67.13 4.07 13.29
N SER A 300 67.25 4.02 14.62
CA SER A 300 68.54 3.98 15.32
C SER A 300 69.29 2.65 15.09
N GLN A 301 68.59 1.53 15.15
CA GLN A 301 69.14 0.18 14.93
C GLN A 301 69.75 0.05 13.53
N TYR A 302 69.06 0.56 12.51
CA TYR A 302 69.54 0.51 11.13
C TYR A 302 70.50 1.66 10.77
N LYS A 303 70.86 2.52 11.74
CA LYS A 303 71.74 3.68 11.56
C LYS A 303 71.31 4.57 10.39
N THR A 304 70.01 4.64 10.12
CA THR A 304 69.44 5.38 9.00
C THR A 304 69.47 6.87 9.32
N LYS A 305 70.29 7.63 8.59
CA LYS A 305 70.29 9.11 8.65
C LYS A 305 69.73 9.68 7.35
N TRP A 306 68.76 10.57 7.46
CA TRP A 306 68.22 11.30 6.31
C TRP A 306 69.12 12.50 6.01
N HIS A 307 69.64 12.59 4.79
CA HIS A 307 70.46 13.71 4.32
C HIS A 307 69.75 14.39 3.15
N PHE A 308 69.75 15.73 3.15
CA PHE A 308 69.31 16.53 2.00
C PHE A 308 70.53 16.83 1.11
N ILE A 309 70.36 16.81 -0.22
CA ILE A 309 71.34 17.29 -1.21
C ILE A 309 70.94 18.70 -1.61
#